data_AF-A0A7S0F4X1-F1
#
_entry.id   AF-A0A7S0F4X1-F1
#
_cell.length_a   1.000
_cell.length_b   1.000
_cell.length_c   1.000
_cell.angle_alpha   90.00
_cell.angle_beta   90.00
_cell.angle_gamma   90.00
#
_symmetry.space_group_name_H-M   'P 1'
#
loop_
_entity.id
_entity.type
_entity.pdbx_description
1 polymer ?
#
loop_
_entity_poly.entity_id
_entity_poly.type
_entity_poly.pdbx_seq_one_letter_code
_entity_poly.pdbx_strand_id
1 'polypeptide(L)'
;SWSSDGSSNGMGWGNSGFKICTSPSAWPSPEPSPVACLFTPQADWVQSAISVTGGTYANEVAWTLSCVGMCADIQGGAPYGMFPAATKMHRAPPGAACSLKMEDSYGDGWNGAQWTAVKDATTLLSFSLSSVDGDVFTEYFTAPAAALPSPSPSPPSPTMPSPTPMPPPPHPPGHFDPPSPPPSPPSPPPSPSPLPPSS
;
A
#
# COMPACT_ATOMS: atom_id res chain seq x y z
N SER A 1 -31.57 58.98 -19.65
CA SER A 1 -31.64 59.47 -21.03
C SER A 1 -31.71 58.28 -21.96
N TRP A 2 -32.72 58.25 -22.83
CA TRP A 2 -33.13 57.20 -23.79
C TRP A 2 -33.67 55.90 -23.13
N SER A 3 -34.90 55.41 -23.28
CA SER A 3 -35.96 55.47 -24.30
C SER A 3 -35.55 54.93 -25.65
N SER A 4 -36.13 53.79 -26.03
CA SER A 4 -36.77 53.58 -27.33
C SER A 4 -37.82 52.50 -27.21
N ASP A 5 -39.06 52.99 -27.21
CA ASP A 5 -40.32 52.30 -27.36
C ASP A 5 -40.55 51.97 -28.85
N GLY A 6 -41.46 51.03 -29.12
CA GLY A 6 -42.31 51.10 -30.31
C GLY A 6 -41.88 50.31 -31.55
N SER A 7 -42.61 49.21 -31.81
CA SER A 7 -43.38 48.99 -33.06
C SER A 7 -43.81 47.52 -33.16
N SER A 8 -44.96 47.12 -33.72
CA SER A 8 -46.31 47.68 -33.88
C SER A 8 -47.12 46.60 -34.64
N ASN A 9 -48.42 46.54 -34.34
CA ASN A 9 -49.55 46.07 -35.15
C ASN A 9 -49.65 44.63 -35.70
N GLY A 10 -50.76 43.96 -35.36
CA GLY A 10 -51.25 42.80 -36.14
C GLY A 10 -52.40 42.01 -35.52
N MET A 11 -53.61 42.59 -35.61
CA MET A 11 -54.97 42.01 -35.46
C MET A 11 -55.14 40.48 -35.36
N GLY A 12 -56.06 40.03 -34.48
CA GLY A 12 -56.69 38.71 -34.59
C GLY A 12 -57.55 38.29 -33.40
N TRP A 13 -58.83 38.69 -33.38
CA TRP A 13 -59.85 38.10 -32.51
C TRP A 13 -60.11 36.64 -32.89
N GLY A 14 -60.25 35.74 -31.91
CA GLY A 14 -60.70 34.36 -32.17
C GLY A 14 -60.40 33.34 -31.07
N ASN A 15 -61.16 33.42 -29.98
CA ASN A 15 -61.91 32.33 -29.35
C ASN A 15 -61.25 30.93 -29.24
N SER A 16 -61.27 30.43 -27.99
CA SER A 16 -61.19 29.02 -27.57
C SER A 16 -59.81 28.38 -27.48
N GLY A 17 -59.58 27.73 -26.33
CA GLY A 17 -58.59 26.66 -26.23
C GLY A 17 -57.44 26.93 -25.26
N PHE A 18 -57.53 26.27 -24.11
CA PHE A 18 -56.40 25.86 -23.28
C PHE A 18 -55.62 26.97 -22.55
N LYS A 19 -55.84 27.06 -21.23
CA LYS A 19 -54.82 27.64 -20.34
C LYS A 19 -53.57 26.77 -20.48
N ILE A 20 -52.56 27.29 -21.16
CA ILE A 20 -51.18 26.84 -21.01
C ILE A 20 -50.80 27.07 -19.54
N CYS A 21 -50.93 26.02 -18.72
CA CYS A 21 -50.22 25.95 -17.46
C CYS A 21 -48.73 25.99 -17.81
N THR A 22 -48.13 27.15 -17.61
CA THR A 22 -46.67 27.32 -17.61
C THR A 22 -46.10 26.30 -16.62
N SER A 23 -45.36 25.33 -17.14
CA SER A 23 -44.62 24.37 -16.33
C SER A 23 -43.80 25.14 -15.30
N PRO A 24 -43.92 24.88 -13.99
CA PRO A 24 -42.90 25.34 -13.07
C PRO A 24 -41.62 24.63 -13.50
N SER A 25 -40.56 25.42 -13.69
CA SER A 25 -39.21 24.96 -13.91
C SER A 25 -38.94 23.72 -13.08
N ALA A 26 -38.64 22.61 -13.76
CA ALA A 26 -38.06 21.45 -13.10
C ALA A 26 -36.79 21.96 -12.42
N TRP A 27 -36.86 22.06 -11.09
CA TRP A 27 -35.71 22.32 -10.24
C TRP A 27 -34.62 21.33 -10.66
N PRO A 28 -33.37 21.76 -10.87
CA PRO A 28 -32.31 20.80 -11.10
C PRO A 28 -32.30 19.85 -9.90
N SER A 29 -32.51 18.56 -10.18
CA SER A 29 -32.40 17.51 -9.18
C SER A 29 -31.10 17.74 -8.40
N PRO A 30 -31.12 17.70 -7.06
CA PRO A 30 -29.86 17.70 -6.32
C PRO A 30 -28.99 16.58 -6.88
N GLU A 31 -27.74 16.94 -7.19
CA GLU A 31 -26.71 16.00 -7.63
C GLU A 31 -26.74 14.78 -6.70
N PRO A 32 -26.77 13.54 -7.23
CA PRO A 32 -26.81 12.37 -6.37
C PRO A 32 -25.62 12.47 -5.42
N SER A 33 -25.91 12.44 -4.11
CA SER A 33 -24.86 12.43 -3.09
C SER A 33 -23.82 11.37 -3.46
N PRO A 34 -22.51 11.66 -3.34
CA PRO A 34 -21.48 10.73 -3.77
C PRO A 34 -21.75 9.39 -3.11
N VAL A 35 -21.86 8.35 -3.93
CA VAL A 35 -22.08 6.98 -3.44
C VAL A 35 -20.92 6.68 -2.50
N ALA A 36 -21.20 6.62 -1.20
CA ALA A 36 -20.23 6.15 -0.23
C ALA A 36 -19.80 4.77 -0.71
N CYS A 37 -18.51 4.60 -1.03
CA CYS A 37 -18.00 3.32 -1.45
C CYS A 37 -18.49 2.22 -0.51
N LEU A 38 -19.17 1.23 -1.06
CA LEU A 38 -19.61 0.09 -0.29
C LEU A 38 -18.36 -0.76 0.01
N PHE A 39 -17.87 -0.60 1.23
CA PHE A 39 -16.63 -1.16 1.76
C PHE A 39 -16.63 -2.69 1.75
N THR A 40 -15.57 -3.29 1.18
CA THR A 40 -14.92 -4.44 1.80
C THR A 40 -14.45 -4.03 3.21
N PRO A 41 -14.56 -4.86 4.25
CA PRO A 41 -14.13 -4.47 5.59
C PRO A 41 -12.65 -4.04 5.55
N GLN A 42 -12.37 -2.75 5.77
CA GLN A 42 -11.02 -2.14 5.74
C GLN A 42 -10.05 -2.70 6.81
N ALA A 43 -10.48 -3.74 7.53
CA ALA A 43 -9.71 -4.43 8.56
C ALA A 43 -8.49 -5.17 8.00
N ASP A 44 -8.51 -5.54 6.72
CA ASP A 44 -7.42 -6.23 6.04
C ASP A 44 -6.48 -5.29 5.25
N TRP A 45 -6.77 -3.99 5.20
CA TRP A 45 -5.93 -3.02 4.50
C TRP A 45 -4.56 -2.86 5.17
N VAL A 46 -3.53 -2.82 4.32
CA VAL A 46 -2.15 -2.61 4.75
C VAL A 46 -1.94 -1.14 5.11
N GLN A 47 -1.27 -0.89 6.23
CA GLN A 47 -0.93 0.45 6.68
C GLN A 47 0.53 0.76 6.32
N SER A 48 0.77 1.94 5.74
CA SER A 48 2.11 2.41 5.37
C SER A 48 2.33 3.86 5.81
N ALA A 49 3.55 4.15 6.27
CA ALA A 49 3.98 5.51 6.53
C ALA A 49 4.34 6.18 5.20
N ILE A 50 3.77 7.36 4.96
CA ILE A 50 4.19 8.21 3.84
C ILE A 50 4.93 9.42 4.41
N SER A 51 6.10 9.71 3.85
CA SER A 51 6.84 10.94 4.13
C SER A 51 7.31 11.60 2.84
N VAL A 52 7.35 12.93 2.87
CA VAL A 52 7.93 13.76 1.81
C VAL A 52 8.91 14.74 2.44
N THR A 53 10.15 14.76 1.95
CA THR A 53 11.17 15.73 2.40
C THR A 53 10.88 17.11 1.81
N GLY A 54 11.34 18.17 2.49
CA GLY A 54 11.10 19.55 2.05
C GLY A 54 11.81 19.94 0.74
N GLY A 55 12.98 19.35 0.44
CA GLY A 55 13.84 19.84 -0.63
C GLY A 55 14.24 21.31 -0.44
N THR A 56 14.64 21.97 -1.53
CA THR A 56 15.00 23.39 -1.52
C THR A 56 13.78 24.31 -1.66
N TYR A 57 12.75 23.88 -2.39
CA TYR A 57 11.55 24.66 -2.69
C TYR A 57 10.28 23.88 -2.36
N ALA A 58 10.10 23.56 -1.07
CA ALA A 58 8.98 22.74 -0.60
C ALA A 58 7.58 23.19 -1.05
N ASN A 59 7.40 24.49 -1.29
CA ASN A 59 6.14 25.09 -1.69
C ASN A 59 5.70 24.78 -3.13
N GLU A 60 6.59 24.27 -3.98
CA GLU A 60 6.25 23.89 -5.36
C GLU A 60 5.80 22.42 -5.45
N VAL A 61 6.14 21.63 -4.43
CA VAL A 61 5.95 20.18 -4.41
C VAL A 61 4.51 19.84 -4.01
N ALA A 62 3.80 19.17 -4.90
CA ALA A 62 2.50 18.55 -4.64
C ALA A 62 2.47 17.11 -5.14
N TRP A 63 1.68 16.26 -4.49
CA TRP A 63 1.51 14.88 -4.91
C TRP A 63 0.13 14.35 -4.60
N THR A 64 -0.32 13.42 -5.43
CA THR A 64 -1.59 12.70 -5.29
C THR A 64 -1.33 11.20 -5.45
N LEU A 65 -1.63 10.42 -4.41
CA LEU A 65 -1.59 8.96 -4.42
C LEU A 65 -3.01 8.41 -4.57
N SER A 66 -3.23 7.65 -5.63
CA SER A 66 -4.45 6.89 -5.87
C SER A 66 -4.13 5.41 -5.92
N CYS A 67 -4.99 4.56 -5.33
CA CYS A 67 -4.87 3.11 -5.45
C CYS A 67 -6.23 2.51 -5.80
N VAL A 68 -6.22 1.46 -6.63
CA VAL A 68 -7.44 0.73 -7.00
C VAL A 68 -8.12 0.20 -5.75
N GLY A 69 -9.41 0.50 -5.60
CA GLY A 69 -10.22 0.12 -4.44
C GLY A 69 -10.24 1.16 -3.31
N MET A 70 -9.47 2.25 -3.41
CA MET A 70 -9.63 3.43 -2.55
C MET A 70 -10.76 4.34 -3.06
N CYS A 71 -11.37 5.06 -2.12
CA CYS A 71 -12.52 5.93 -2.37
C CYS A 71 -12.16 7.39 -2.50
N ALA A 72 -11.01 7.75 -1.97
CA ALA A 72 -10.46 9.07 -1.99
C ALA A 72 -8.96 8.94 -2.15
N ASP A 73 -8.40 9.80 -2.98
CA ASP A 73 -6.97 9.90 -3.14
C ASP A 73 -6.36 10.55 -1.91
N ILE A 74 -5.10 10.22 -1.66
CA ILE A 74 -4.30 10.86 -0.62
C ILE A 74 -3.48 11.96 -1.28
N GLN A 75 -3.61 13.18 -0.78
CA GLN A 75 -2.88 14.33 -1.31
C GLN A 75 -1.98 14.96 -0.24
N GLY A 76 -0.89 15.57 -0.70
CA GLY A 76 0.00 16.32 0.16
C GLY A 76 0.97 17.20 -0.62
N GLY A 77 1.79 17.93 0.12
CA GLY A 77 2.94 18.66 -0.42
C GLY A 77 4.21 18.31 0.34
N ALA A 78 5.18 19.22 0.35
CA ALA A 78 6.40 19.07 1.13
C ALA A 78 6.53 20.16 2.23
N PRO A 79 7.15 19.84 3.38
CA PRO A 79 7.37 18.49 3.89
C PRO A 79 6.05 17.82 4.32
N TYR A 80 6.05 16.48 4.36
CA TYR A 80 4.89 15.70 4.80
C TYR A 80 5.33 14.52 5.67
N GLY A 81 4.58 14.22 6.74
CA GLY A 81 4.82 13.05 7.60
C GLY A 81 6.21 13.01 8.25
N MET A 82 6.91 14.14 8.28
CA MET A 82 8.24 14.34 8.84
C MET A 82 8.18 15.33 9.99
N PHE A 83 8.96 15.12 11.05
CA PHE A 83 8.99 16.01 12.22
C PHE A 83 9.12 17.50 11.84
N PRO A 84 8.33 18.42 12.44
CA PRO A 84 7.38 18.22 13.55
C PRO A 84 6.01 17.66 13.14
N ALA A 85 5.75 17.46 11.85
CA ALA A 85 4.54 16.78 11.38
C ALA A 85 4.68 15.28 11.69
N ALA A 86 4.06 14.83 12.79
CA ALA A 86 4.05 13.42 13.20
C ALA A 86 3.86 12.47 12.01
N THR A 87 4.53 11.31 12.04
CA THR A 87 4.46 10.26 11.01
C THR A 87 3.02 10.05 10.57
N LYS A 88 2.73 10.30 9.28
CA LYS A 88 1.38 10.12 8.74
C LYS A 88 1.23 8.74 8.12
N MET A 89 0.41 7.94 8.77
CA MET A 89 0.09 6.59 8.37
C MET A 89 -1.18 6.57 7.52
N HIS A 90 -1.11 5.90 6.38
CA HIS A 90 -2.22 5.72 5.45
C HIS A 90 -2.50 4.25 5.21
N ARG A 91 -3.69 3.94 4.70
CA ARG A 91 -4.11 2.56 4.40
C ARG A 91 -4.45 2.43 2.94
N ALA A 92 -4.07 1.31 2.34
CA ALA A 92 -4.45 0.93 0.98
C ALA A 92 -4.87 -0.54 0.94
N PRO A 93 -5.71 -0.96 -0.04
CA PRO A 93 -6.03 -2.37 -0.21
C PRO A 93 -4.76 -3.17 -0.49
N PRO A 94 -4.63 -4.39 0.06
CA PRO A 94 -3.41 -5.18 -0.11
C PRO A 94 -3.20 -5.56 -1.59
N GLY A 95 -1.98 -5.38 -2.09
CA GLY A 95 -1.66 -5.68 -3.49
C GLY A 95 -2.35 -4.77 -4.52
N ALA A 96 -2.98 -3.66 -4.10
CA ALA A 96 -3.60 -2.72 -5.02
C ALA A 96 -2.58 -2.12 -5.99
N ALA A 97 -2.97 -1.93 -7.24
CA ALA A 97 -2.25 -1.07 -8.16
C ALA A 97 -2.44 0.39 -7.75
N CYS A 98 -1.34 1.11 -7.59
CA CYS A 98 -1.31 2.51 -7.17
C CYS A 98 -0.62 3.36 -8.22
N SER A 99 -1.07 4.61 -8.35
CA SER A 99 -0.44 5.68 -9.12
C SER A 99 -0.10 6.84 -8.20
N LEU A 100 1.15 7.29 -8.25
CA LEU A 100 1.62 8.51 -7.60
C LEU A 100 1.82 9.59 -8.66
N LYS A 101 0.91 10.55 -8.71
CA LYS A 101 1.08 11.78 -9.47
C LYS A 101 1.94 12.74 -8.65
N MET A 102 3.04 13.18 -9.22
CA MET A 102 4.00 14.13 -8.67
C MET A 102 3.92 15.41 -9.49
N GLU A 103 3.82 16.55 -8.81
CA GLU A 103 3.59 17.86 -9.42
C GLU A 103 4.62 18.85 -8.86
N ASP A 104 5.16 19.66 -9.75
CA ASP A 104 6.07 20.77 -9.49
C ASP A 104 5.56 22.00 -10.24
N SER A 105 5.24 23.06 -9.51
CA SER A 105 4.69 24.28 -10.11
C SER A 105 5.64 25.04 -11.05
N TYR A 106 6.95 24.79 -10.99
CA TYR A 106 7.94 25.48 -11.82
C TYR A 106 8.52 24.59 -12.94
N GLY A 107 8.42 23.27 -12.82
CA GLY A 107 8.83 22.30 -13.83
C GLY A 107 10.35 22.10 -13.92
N ASP A 108 11.10 22.47 -12.88
CA ASP A 108 12.53 22.22 -12.75
C ASP A 108 12.84 21.01 -11.85
N GLY A 109 11.81 20.36 -11.35
CA GLY A 109 11.88 19.18 -10.51
C GLY A 109 11.56 19.49 -9.05
N TRP A 110 11.75 18.49 -8.20
CA TRP A 110 11.47 18.61 -6.77
C TRP A 110 12.65 19.13 -5.95
N ASN A 111 13.75 19.47 -6.61
CA ASN A 111 14.91 20.18 -6.06
C ASN A 111 15.42 19.54 -4.74
N GLY A 112 15.49 18.21 -4.75
CA GLY A 112 15.93 17.37 -3.64
C GLY A 112 14.81 16.84 -2.73
N ALA A 113 13.56 17.24 -2.94
CA ALA A 113 12.42 16.62 -2.28
C ALA A 113 12.19 15.20 -2.82
N GLN A 114 11.80 14.30 -1.92
CA GLN A 114 11.58 12.89 -2.20
C GLN A 114 10.33 12.43 -1.47
N TRP A 115 9.46 11.76 -2.19
CA TRP A 115 8.34 11.02 -1.63
C TRP A 115 8.79 9.61 -1.30
N THR A 116 8.45 9.13 -0.12
CA THR A 116 8.83 7.79 0.34
C THR A 116 7.66 7.09 1.01
N ALA A 117 7.56 5.77 0.79
CA ALA A 117 6.62 4.91 1.49
C ALA A 117 7.23 3.55 1.82
N VAL A 118 6.77 2.95 2.92
CA VAL A 118 7.17 1.60 3.34
C VAL A 118 6.36 0.58 2.54
N LYS A 119 7.04 -0.25 1.74
CA LYS A 119 6.39 -1.31 0.92
C LYS A 119 6.34 -2.65 1.65
N ASP A 120 7.36 -2.98 2.42
CA ASP A 120 7.38 -4.15 3.30
C ASP A 120 8.41 -3.89 4.41
N ALA A 121 8.71 -4.91 5.22
CA ALA A 121 9.63 -4.77 6.36
C ALA A 121 11.05 -4.33 5.98
N THR A 122 11.45 -4.45 4.71
CA THR A 122 12.81 -4.22 4.23
C THR A 122 12.92 -3.25 3.06
N THR A 123 11.82 -2.96 2.39
CA THR A 123 11.76 -2.21 1.13
C THR A 123 11.09 -0.87 1.35
N LEU A 124 11.83 0.20 1.04
CA LEU A 124 11.31 1.56 0.93
C LEU A 124 11.17 1.91 -0.55
N LEU A 125 10.02 2.45 -0.91
CA LEU A 125 9.85 3.16 -2.18
C LEU A 125 10.34 4.59 -2.00
N SER A 126 11.06 5.09 -3.01
CA SER A 126 11.48 6.49 -3.08
C SER A 126 11.27 7.00 -4.49
N PHE A 127 10.57 8.12 -4.61
CA PHE A 127 10.31 8.79 -5.87
C PHE A 127 10.60 10.28 -5.74
N SER A 128 11.06 10.88 -6.83
CA SER A 128 11.34 12.30 -6.95
C SER A 128 11.06 12.72 -8.39
N LEU A 129 10.81 14.00 -8.61
CA LEU A 129 10.62 14.58 -9.93
C LEU A 129 11.91 15.29 -10.33
N SER A 130 12.41 15.02 -11.54
CA SER A 130 13.58 15.70 -12.09
C SER A 130 13.19 16.68 -13.19
N SER A 131 14.05 17.64 -13.50
CA SER A 131 13.78 18.66 -14.54
C SER A 131 13.48 18.10 -15.93
N VAL A 132 13.87 16.85 -16.22
CA VAL A 132 13.56 16.21 -17.50
C VAL A 132 12.16 15.60 -17.56
N ASP A 133 11.52 15.41 -16.40
CA ASP A 133 10.16 14.86 -16.29
C ASP A 133 9.08 15.93 -16.47
N GLY A 134 9.46 17.22 -16.43
CA GLY A 134 8.56 18.36 -16.60
C GLY A 134 7.92 18.84 -15.29
N ASP A 135 6.72 19.39 -15.38
CA ASP A 135 5.94 19.90 -14.24
C ASP A 135 5.07 18.82 -13.59
N VAL A 136 4.72 17.74 -14.31
CA VAL A 136 3.90 16.65 -13.80
C VAL A 136 4.40 15.31 -14.30
N PHE A 137 4.63 14.37 -13.38
CA PHE A 137 4.99 13.00 -13.70
C PHE A 137 4.17 12.00 -12.87
N THR A 138 3.87 10.82 -13.43
CA THR A 138 3.10 9.79 -12.71
C THR A 138 3.88 8.49 -12.66
N GLU A 139 4.14 8.03 -11.45
CA GLU A 139 4.75 6.73 -11.16
C GLU A 139 3.70 5.68 -10.80
N TYR A 140 3.99 4.42 -11.12
CA TYR A 140 3.08 3.30 -10.86
C TYR A 140 3.76 2.22 -10.04
N PHE A 141 3.08 1.74 -9.00
CA PHE A 141 3.59 0.67 -8.17
C PHE A 141 2.45 -0.16 -7.57
N THR A 142 2.80 -1.28 -6.96
CA THR A 142 1.84 -2.14 -6.25
C THR A 142 2.01 -1.97 -4.74
N ALA A 143 0.90 -1.75 -4.05
CA ALA A 143 0.82 -1.71 -2.60
C ALA A 143 1.32 -3.04 -1.98
N PRO A 144 1.78 -3.02 -0.72
CA PRO A 144 2.15 -4.23 0.01
C PRO A 144 1.05 -5.30 -0.08
N ALA A 145 1.42 -6.55 -0.33
CA ALA A 145 0.49 -7.66 -0.17
C ALA A 145 0.14 -7.84 1.32
N ALA A 146 -1.03 -8.43 1.60
CA ALA A 146 -1.36 -8.79 2.96
C ALA A 146 -0.34 -9.79 3.47
N ALA A 147 0.21 -9.57 4.66
CA ALA A 147 1.02 -10.59 5.31
C ALA A 147 0.12 -11.83 5.48
N LEU A 148 0.53 -12.97 4.91
CA LEU A 148 -0.15 -14.22 5.19
C LEU A 148 -0.16 -14.42 6.72
N PRO A 149 -1.28 -14.84 7.32
CA PRO A 149 -1.25 -15.25 8.71
C PRO A 149 -0.15 -16.30 8.84
N SER A 150 0.81 -16.09 9.76
CA SER A 150 1.82 -17.11 10.02
C SER A 150 1.10 -18.43 10.30
N PRO A 151 1.55 -19.56 9.74
CA PRO A 151 0.99 -20.84 10.13
C PRO A 151 1.13 -20.95 11.65
N SER A 152 0.01 -21.15 12.34
CA SER A 152 0.01 -21.37 13.79
C SER A 152 1.06 -22.44 14.09
N PRO A 153 1.96 -22.26 15.07
CA PRO A 153 2.88 -23.32 15.45
C PRO A 153 2.04 -24.56 15.75
N SER A 154 2.36 -25.67 15.08
CA SER A 154 1.69 -26.96 15.34
C SER A 154 1.76 -27.22 16.85
N PRO A 155 0.65 -27.63 17.50
CA PRO A 155 0.71 -28.03 18.90
C PRO A 155 1.79 -29.10 19.07
N PRO A 156 2.58 -29.08 20.17
CA PRO A 156 3.60 -30.09 20.39
C PRO A 156 2.96 -31.47 20.32
N SER A 157 3.48 -32.34 19.46
CA SER A 157 3.03 -33.73 19.39
C SER A 157 3.11 -34.34 20.79
N PRO A 158 2.07 -35.08 21.24
CA PRO A 158 2.18 -35.80 22.50
C PRO A 158 3.36 -36.77 22.40
N THR A 159 4.31 -36.64 23.33
CA THR A 159 5.44 -37.56 23.44
C THR A 159 4.87 -38.95 23.71
N MET A 160 4.92 -39.83 22.71
CA MET A 160 4.57 -41.23 22.89
C MET A 160 5.52 -41.81 23.94
N PRO A 161 5.04 -42.51 24.98
CA PRO A 161 5.94 -43.17 25.92
C PRO A 161 6.83 -44.15 25.15
N SER A 162 8.15 -44.05 25.34
CA SER A 162 9.10 -45.00 24.76
C SER A 162 8.66 -46.43 25.08
N PRO A 163 8.65 -47.36 24.11
CA PRO A 163 8.43 -48.76 24.43
C PRO A 163 9.53 -49.21 25.40
N THR A 164 9.12 -49.79 26.53
CA THR A 164 10.03 -50.46 27.46
C THR A 164 10.87 -51.48 26.67
N PRO A 165 12.20 -51.51 26.83
CA PRO A 165 13.03 -52.50 26.16
C PRO A 165 12.59 -53.91 26.56
N MET A 166 12.31 -54.76 25.57
CA MET A 166 12.07 -56.18 25.80
C MET A 166 13.32 -56.82 26.44
N PRO A 167 13.16 -57.72 27.42
CA PRO A 167 14.28 -58.47 27.96
C PRO A 167 14.92 -59.34 26.86
N PRO A 168 16.25 -59.52 26.85
CA PRO A 168 16.90 -60.40 25.90
C PRO A 168 16.45 -61.86 26.09
N PRO A 169 16.43 -62.67 25.02
CA PRO A 169 16.17 -64.10 25.14
C PRO A 169 17.24 -64.76 26.04
N PRO A 170 16.89 -65.82 26.79
CA PRO A 170 17.85 -66.54 27.62
C PRO A 170 18.95 -67.17 26.73
N HIS A 171 20.20 -66.97 27.13
CA HIS A 171 21.36 -67.55 26.45
C HIS A 171 21.36 -69.08 26.60
N PRO A 172 21.70 -69.85 25.55
CA PRO A 172 21.97 -71.27 25.68
C PRO A 172 23.25 -71.49 26.53
N PRO A 173 23.32 -72.54 27.36
CA PRO A 173 24.49 -72.78 28.17
C PRO A 173 25.66 -73.25 27.29
N GLY A 174 26.77 -72.50 27.29
CA GLY A 174 28.07 -73.04 26.84
C GLY A 174 28.94 -72.18 25.92
N HIS A 175 28.53 -70.98 25.51
CA HIS A 175 29.37 -70.14 24.65
C HIS A 175 29.92 -68.94 25.43
N PHE A 176 31.25 -68.94 25.62
CA PHE A 176 32.00 -67.75 25.99
C PHE A 176 32.03 -66.80 24.78
N ASP A 177 31.38 -65.64 24.88
CA ASP A 177 31.53 -64.58 23.90
C ASP A 177 32.95 -63.97 24.00
N PRO A 178 33.63 -63.72 22.87
CA PRO A 178 34.89 -62.98 22.88
C PRO A 178 34.66 -61.51 23.31
N PRO A 179 35.66 -60.86 23.93
CA PRO A 179 35.52 -59.46 24.36
C PRO A 179 35.26 -58.54 23.16
N SER A 180 34.36 -57.57 23.37
CA SER A 180 33.99 -56.59 22.35
C SER A 180 35.21 -55.82 21.83
N PRO A 181 35.26 -55.48 20.53
CA PRO A 181 36.32 -54.64 19.99
C PRO A 181 36.30 -53.24 20.64
N PRO A 182 37.46 -52.58 20.80
CA PRO A 182 37.52 -51.24 21.37
C PRO A 182 36.79 -50.23 20.47
N PRO A 183 36.24 -49.15 21.06
CA PRO A 183 35.53 -48.12 20.31
C PRO A 183 36.44 -47.44 19.29
N SER A 184 35.87 -47.06 18.14
CA SER A 184 36.57 -46.34 17.09
C SER A 184 37.08 -44.98 17.57
N PRO A 185 38.25 -44.51 17.09
CA PRO A 185 38.80 -43.22 17.50
C PRO A 185 37.91 -42.04 17.04
N PRO A 186 37.93 -40.90 17.76
CA PRO A 186 37.17 -39.71 17.39
C PRO A 186 37.60 -39.15 16.03
N SER A 187 36.65 -38.61 15.27
CA SER A 187 36.92 -37.91 14.02
C SER A 187 37.79 -36.66 14.25
N PRO A 188 38.71 -36.32 13.32
CA PRO A 188 39.56 -35.14 13.45
C PRO A 188 38.72 -33.84 13.38
N PRO A 189 39.16 -32.77 14.04
CA PRO A 189 38.47 -31.49 14.01
C PRO A 189 38.54 -30.84 12.61
N PRO A 190 37.55 -30.00 12.24
CA PRO A 190 37.55 -29.30 10.97
C PRO A 190 38.70 -28.28 10.86
N SER A 191 39.28 -28.15 9.66
CA SER A 191 40.38 -27.23 9.39
C SER A 191 39.98 -25.76 9.59
N PRO A 192 40.88 -24.90 10.11
CA PRO A 192 40.61 -23.48 10.25
C PRO A 192 40.50 -22.79 8.88
N SER A 193 39.54 -21.87 8.77
CA SER A 193 39.32 -21.06 7.56
C SER A 193 40.47 -20.08 7.32
N PRO A 194 40.81 -19.75 6.05
CA PRO A 194 41.88 -18.79 5.75
C PRO A 194 41.50 -17.37 6.20
N LEU A 195 42.45 -16.66 6.80
CA LEU A 195 42.31 -15.25 7.17
C LEU A 195 42.21 -14.36 5.91
N PRO A 196 41.42 -13.27 5.96
CA PRO A 196 41.37 -12.30 4.87
C PRO A 196 42.67 -11.48 4.77
N PRO A 197 43.06 -11.02 3.56
CA PRO A 197 44.25 -10.21 3.38
C PRO A 197 44.05 -8.79 3.94
N SER A 198 45.06 -8.30 4.66
CA SER A 198 45.10 -6.91 5.14
C SER A 198 45.34 -5.94 3.99
N SER A 199 44.54 -4.87 3.93
CA SER A 199 44.85 -3.61 3.24
C SER A 199 44.21 -2.47 4.01
#